data_AF-A0AAE1LUD7-F1
#
_entry.id   AF-A0AAE1LUD7-F1
#
_cell.length_a   1.000
_cell.length_b   1.000
_cell.length_c   1.000
_cell.angle_alpha   90.00
_cell.angle_beta   90.00
_cell.angle_gamma   90.00
#
_symmetry.space_group_name_H-M   'P 1'
#
loop_
_entity.id
_entity.type
_entity.pdbx_description
1 polymer ?
#
loop_
_entity_poly.entity_id
_entity_poly.type
_entity_poly.pdbx_seq_one_letter_code
_entity_poly.pdbx_strand_id
1 'polypeptide(L)'
;MASRIAAQQSNLDRYHCLFTWYKGFDRFDSTWMINTLEDKLMTSDCEWQSIVYHLVLAFENYNFNQASSARDHLVECENILSDSECIATSPLVNRNMDAIKHVLYSTWLHMIAKDHSYDDFEDYLKEIKLYKAMDSKQRAGVNALKAACLMEYGLNTSKKAREAISDALSYNEHEGHWHYLKGQILKYARLSNNIVFNESPSAKEEKRSFEMACFYDEHIPSHSIGLAECLYDSVNHIKGPSEVRDKATQLYKGALENWPHSAYVNLMCTSGLLAYSYPVRDTRLADKCLAKALNLAPLSSHINLVAGVFFKYPNHNDVAANRNFNVAKKRFSNLVDSIRKEEFNNYRDILVKAITDPPQLPPAPVAPTFTPNSDEDIDIPEDPDDEYIINYLY
;
A
#
# COMPACT_ATOMS: atom_id res chain seq x y z
N MET A 1 -36.57 -6.40 -16.63
CA MET A 1 -35.38 -6.71 -15.79
C MET A 1 -34.10 -6.15 -16.39
N ALA A 2 -33.72 -6.50 -17.63
CA ALA A 2 -32.47 -6.04 -18.27
C ALA A 2 -32.28 -4.50 -18.32
N SER A 3 -33.32 -3.72 -18.62
CA SER A 3 -33.26 -2.25 -18.63
C SER A 3 -33.03 -1.63 -17.25
N ARG A 4 -33.54 -2.25 -16.17
CA ARG A 4 -33.32 -1.81 -14.79
C ARG A 4 -31.91 -2.16 -14.32
N ILE A 5 -31.41 -3.33 -14.70
CA ILE A 5 -30.03 -3.78 -14.44
C ILE A 5 -29.00 -2.86 -15.13
N ALA A 6 -29.20 -2.53 -16.41
CA ALA A 6 -28.32 -1.62 -17.14
C ALA A 6 -28.33 -0.19 -16.56
N ALA A 7 -29.50 0.31 -16.11
CA ALA A 7 -29.62 1.60 -15.44
C ALA A 7 -29.04 1.62 -14.01
N GLN A 8 -29.02 0.48 -13.33
CA GLN A 8 -28.37 0.33 -12.01
C GLN A 8 -26.85 0.25 -12.18
N GLN A 9 -26.34 -0.50 -13.17
CA GLN A 9 -24.92 -0.58 -13.49
C GLN A 9 -24.34 0.78 -13.90
N SER A 10 -25.06 1.60 -14.67
CA SER A 10 -24.59 2.93 -15.09
C SER A 10 -24.50 3.96 -13.94
N ASN A 11 -25.09 3.66 -12.78
CA ASN A 11 -25.03 4.52 -11.58
C ASN A 11 -24.00 4.07 -10.54
N LEU A 12 -23.32 2.94 -10.75
CA LEU A 12 -22.38 2.38 -9.77
C LEU A 12 -21.16 3.28 -9.50
N ASP A 13 -20.85 4.18 -10.43
CA ASP A 13 -19.75 5.14 -10.32
C ASP A 13 -19.93 6.16 -9.19
N ARG A 14 -21.15 6.27 -8.63
CA ARG A 14 -21.44 7.14 -7.48
C ARG A 14 -21.10 6.51 -6.12
N TYR A 15 -20.77 5.22 -6.11
CA TYR A 15 -20.41 4.44 -4.93
C TYR A 15 -18.88 4.26 -4.92
N HIS A 16 -18.22 5.02 -4.06
CA HIS A 16 -16.76 5.18 -4.09
C HIS A 16 -16.08 3.97 -3.45
N CYS A 17 -15.32 3.22 -4.25
CA CYS A 17 -14.53 2.07 -3.83
C CYS A 17 -13.41 1.79 -4.84
N LEU A 18 -12.63 0.73 -4.62
CA LEU A 18 -11.54 0.33 -5.53
C LEU A 18 -12.01 0.14 -6.98
N PHE A 19 -13.19 -0.41 -7.22
CA PHE A 19 -13.74 -0.56 -8.58
C PHE A 19 -13.94 0.77 -9.33
N THR A 20 -14.15 1.87 -8.61
CA THR A 20 -14.30 3.20 -9.20
C THR A 20 -12.99 4.00 -9.18
N TRP A 21 -12.10 3.74 -8.22
CA TRP A 21 -10.80 4.43 -8.11
C TRP A 21 -9.75 3.89 -9.07
N TYR A 22 -9.82 2.60 -9.41
CA TYR A 22 -8.81 1.92 -10.23
C TYR A 22 -8.87 2.27 -11.73
N LYS A 23 -9.88 3.01 -12.19
CA LYS A 23 -10.03 3.32 -13.62
C LYS A 23 -8.80 4.10 -14.15
N GLY A 24 -8.16 3.55 -15.18
CA GLY A 24 -7.11 4.23 -15.96
C GLY A 24 -5.67 4.12 -15.43
N PHE A 25 -5.25 2.96 -14.92
CA PHE A 25 -3.83 2.64 -14.74
C PHE A 25 -3.60 1.12 -14.86
N ASP A 26 -2.37 0.75 -15.25
CA ASP A 26 -2.00 -0.64 -15.48
C ASP A 26 -2.00 -1.45 -14.19
N ARG A 27 -2.65 -2.62 -14.24
CA ARG A 27 -2.67 -3.55 -13.12
C ARG A 27 -1.32 -4.20 -12.92
N PHE A 28 -0.89 -4.26 -11.67
CA PHE A 28 0.18 -5.16 -11.26
C PHE A 28 -0.27 -6.61 -11.40
N ASP A 29 0.68 -7.53 -11.35
CA ASP A 29 0.37 -8.95 -11.20
C ASP A 29 -0.41 -9.17 -9.90
N SER A 30 -1.70 -9.53 -10.04
CA SER A 30 -2.59 -9.79 -8.92
C SER A 30 -2.05 -10.88 -8.00
N THR A 31 -1.35 -11.89 -8.53
CA THR A 31 -0.74 -12.95 -7.71
C THR A 31 0.29 -12.37 -6.74
N TRP A 32 1.16 -11.50 -7.25
CA TRP A 32 2.16 -10.83 -6.44
C TRP A 32 1.51 -9.91 -5.39
N MET A 33 0.47 -9.16 -5.78
CA MET A 33 -0.22 -8.23 -4.88
C MET A 33 -0.92 -8.98 -3.74
N ILE A 34 -1.62 -10.06 -4.05
CA ILE A 34 -2.30 -10.92 -3.06
C ILE A 34 -1.28 -11.46 -2.05
N ASN A 35 -0.22 -12.13 -2.52
CA ASN A 35 0.82 -12.67 -1.63
C ASN A 35 1.48 -11.58 -0.77
N THR A 36 1.66 -10.38 -1.32
CA THR A 36 2.23 -9.23 -0.63
C THR A 36 1.35 -8.74 0.51
N LEU A 37 0.05 -8.60 0.25
CA LEU A 37 -0.90 -8.07 1.22
C LEU A 37 -1.24 -9.09 2.30
N GLU A 38 -1.31 -10.38 1.96
CA GLU A 38 -1.40 -11.47 2.95
C GLU A 38 -0.21 -11.46 3.91
N ASP A 39 1.00 -11.24 3.39
CA ASP A 39 2.22 -11.13 4.20
C ASP A 39 2.21 -9.88 5.09
N LYS A 40 1.70 -8.76 4.58
CA LYS A 40 1.55 -7.52 5.36
C LYS A 40 0.49 -7.66 6.45
N LEU A 41 -0.62 -8.36 6.19
CA LEU A 41 -1.69 -8.62 7.18
C LEU A 41 -1.16 -9.34 8.42
N MET A 42 -0.22 -10.28 8.27
CA MET A 42 0.44 -10.95 9.40
C MET A 42 1.20 -10.00 10.34
N THR A 43 1.51 -8.80 9.84
CA THR A 43 2.23 -7.76 10.57
C THR A 43 1.43 -6.49 10.72
N SER A 44 0.14 -6.46 10.40
CA SER A 44 -0.65 -5.23 10.47
C SER A 44 -0.51 -4.58 11.84
N ASP A 45 -0.30 -3.27 11.87
CA ASP A 45 -0.11 -2.53 13.12
C ASP A 45 -1.45 -2.21 13.78
N CYS A 46 -2.50 -1.96 13.00
CA CYS A 46 -3.82 -1.58 13.49
C CYS A 46 -4.95 -2.08 12.58
N GLU A 47 -6.17 -2.07 13.10
CA GLU A 47 -7.38 -2.53 12.41
C GLU A 47 -7.68 -1.70 11.16
N TRP A 48 -7.39 -0.39 11.19
CA TRP A 48 -7.52 0.47 10.02
C TRP A 48 -6.67 -0.03 8.85
N GLN A 49 -5.41 -0.38 9.12
CA GLN A 49 -4.49 -0.88 8.10
C GLN A 49 -4.91 -2.27 7.62
N SER A 50 -5.43 -3.12 8.52
CA SER A 50 -6.01 -4.42 8.16
C SER A 50 -7.20 -4.27 7.22
N ILE A 51 -8.11 -3.32 7.49
CA ILE A 51 -9.25 -2.99 6.61
C ILE A 51 -8.75 -2.57 5.23
N VAL A 52 -7.74 -1.69 5.14
CA VAL A 52 -7.15 -1.29 3.85
C VAL A 52 -6.63 -2.52 3.10
N TYR A 53 -5.90 -3.41 3.75
CA TYR A 53 -5.39 -4.63 3.10
C TYR A 53 -6.50 -5.57 2.64
N HIS A 54 -7.52 -5.80 3.47
CA HIS A 54 -8.66 -6.63 3.11
C HIS A 54 -9.46 -6.05 1.94
N LEU A 55 -9.65 -4.73 1.87
CA LEU A 55 -10.32 -4.08 0.74
C LEU A 55 -9.54 -4.27 -0.57
N VAL A 56 -8.21 -4.09 -0.54
CA VAL A 56 -7.36 -4.30 -1.72
C VAL A 56 -7.31 -5.78 -2.11
N LEU A 57 -7.19 -6.68 -1.14
CA LEU A 57 -7.24 -8.13 -1.36
C LEU A 57 -8.57 -8.58 -1.95
N ALA A 58 -9.69 -8.05 -1.48
CA ALA A 58 -11.00 -8.36 -2.04
C ALA A 58 -11.07 -7.98 -3.53
N PHE A 59 -10.62 -6.78 -3.87
CA PHE A 59 -10.57 -6.31 -5.26
C PHE A 59 -9.63 -7.18 -6.13
N GLU A 60 -8.43 -7.51 -5.65
CA GLU A 60 -7.48 -8.31 -6.41
C GLU A 60 -7.93 -9.77 -6.58
N ASN A 61 -8.37 -10.43 -5.50
CA ASN A 61 -8.91 -11.79 -5.57
C ASN A 61 -10.09 -11.87 -6.54
N TYR A 62 -10.99 -10.89 -6.50
CA TYR A 62 -12.14 -10.87 -7.41
C TYR A 62 -11.69 -10.75 -8.88
N ASN A 63 -10.74 -9.87 -9.17
CA ASN A 63 -10.17 -9.72 -10.52
C ASN A 63 -9.32 -10.92 -10.96
N PHE A 64 -8.81 -11.70 -10.02
CA PHE A 64 -8.08 -12.94 -10.25
C PHE A 64 -8.99 -14.18 -10.28
N ASN A 65 -10.30 -13.98 -10.44
CA ASN A 65 -11.34 -15.03 -10.49
C ASN A 65 -11.41 -15.90 -9.21
N GLN A 66 -10.98 -15.36 -8.07
CA GLN A 66 -11.09 -15.98 -6.74
C GLN A 66 -12.21 -15.32 -5.93
N ALA A 67 -13.44 -15.36 -6.47
CA ALA A 67 -14.59 -14.66 -5.89
C ALA A 67 -14.90 -15.08 -4.43
N SER A 68 -14.69 -16.34 -4.05
CA SER A 68 -14.87 -16.78 -2.66
C SER A 68 -13.90 -16.06 -1.72
N SER A 69 -12.60 -16.09 -2.03
CA SER A 69 -11.55 -15.41 -1.26
C SER A 69 -11.81 -13.90 -1.17
N ALA A 70 -12.30 -13.29 -2.26
CA ALA A 70 -12.68 -11.89 -2.25
C ALA A 70 -13.79 -11.58 -1.23
N ARG A 71 -14.82 -12.43 -1.17
CA ARG A 71 -15.92 -12.31 -0.20
C ARG A 71 -15.43 -12.52 1.23
N ASP A 72 -14.59 -13.52 1.46
CA ASP A 72 -14.01 -13.80 2.78
C ASP A 72 -13.31 -12.55 3.33
N HIS A 73 -12.54 -11.83 2.51
CA HIS A 73 -11.91 -10.57 2.95
C HIS A 73 -12.88 -9.42 3.23
N LEU A 74 -14.01 -9.33 2.51
CA LEU A 74 -15.04 -8.35 2.85
C LEU A 74 -15.74 -8.70 4.17
N VAL A 75 -15.98 -9.99 4.42
CA VAL A 75 -16.50 -10.48 5.70
C VAL A 75 -15.54 -10.17 6.84
N GLU A 76 -14.22 -10.30 6.64
CA GLU A 76 -13.25 -9.89 7.67
C GLU A 76 -13.33 -8.39 8.00
N CYS A 77 -13.57 -7.52 7.01
CA CYS A 77 -13.86 -6.11 7.28
C CYS A 77 -15.13 -5.96 8.14
N GLU A 78 -16.19 -6.71 7.84
CA GLU A 78 -17.44 -6.67 8.61
C GLU A 78 -17.27 -7.17 10.05
N ASN A 79 -16.45 -8.21 10.25
CA ASN A 79 -16.08 -8.73 11.55
C ASN A 79 -15.38 -7.65 12.39
N ILE A 80 -14.39 -6.96 11.82
CA ILE A 80 -13.70 -5.84 12.49
C ILE A 80 -14.69 -4.73 12.87
N LEU A 81 -15.67 -4.44 12.01
CA LEU A 81 -16.69 -3.41 12.25
C LEU A 81 -17.82 -3.84 13.19
N SER A 82 -17.94 -5.13 13.50
CA SER A 82 -18.98 -5.69 14.36
C SER A 82 -18.45 -6.09 15.75
N ASP A 83 -17.13 -6.27 15.87
CA ASP A 83 -16.47 -6.59 17.11
C ASP A 83 -16.34 -5.34 18.01
N SER A 84 -17.10 -5.34 19.10
CA SER A 84 -17.11 -4.25 20.08
C SER A 84 -15.75 -4.02 20.75
N GLU A 85 -14.94 -5.07 20.93
CA GLU A 85 -13.60 -4.94 21.50
C GLU A 85 -12.67 -4.25 20.52
N CYS A 86 -12.65 -4.71 19.26
CA CYS A 86 -11.88 -4.07 18.17
C CYS A 86 -12.24 -2.59 17.99
N ILE A 87 -13.53 -2.24 18.00
CA ILE A 87 -13.97 -0.84 17.86
C ILE A 87 -13.53 0.00 19.05
N ALA A 88 -13.60 -0.55 20.27
CA ALA A 88 -13.20 0.16 21.49
C ALA A 88 -11.69 0.41 21.54
N THR A 89 -10.88 -0.52 21.01
CA THR A 89 -9.41 -0.42 20.97
C THR A 89 -8.89 0.31 19.73
N SER A 90 -9.74 0.58 18.73
CA SER A 90 -9.38 1.25 17.48
C SER A 90 -10.09 2.59 17.27
N PRO A 91 -9.63 3.68 17.92
CA PRO A 91 -10.26 5.00 17.82
C PRO A 91 -10.40 5.51 16.37
N LEU A 92 -9.42 5.21 15.52
CA LEU A 92 -9.42 5.65 14.12
C LEU A 92 -10.55 4.96 13.32
N VAL A 93 -10.74 3.65 13.52
CA VAL A 93 -11.84 2.89 12.89
C VAL A 93 -13.18 3.43 13.39
N ASN A 94 -13.34 3.59 14.70
CA ASN A 94 -14.59 4.09 15.28
C ASN A 94 -14.98 5.48 14.73
N ARG A 95 -14.02 6.41 14.66
CA ARG A 95 -14.24 7.77 14.12
C ARG A 95 -14.61 7.79 12.63
N ASN A 96 -14.22 6.76 11.87
CA ASN A 96 -14.38 6.70 10.42
C ASN A 96 -15.31 5.55 9.98
N MET A 97 -16.11 4.99 10.88
CA MET A 97 -16.96 3.82 10.61
C MET A 97 -17.86 4.00 9.39
N ASP A 98 -18.53 5.16 9.25
CA ASP A 98 -19.40 5.43 8.11
C ASP A 98 -18.65 5.48 6.76
N ALA A 99 -17.42 6.00 6.78
CA ALA A 99 -16.57 6.03 5.60
C ALA A 99 -16.11 4.62 5.20
N ILE A 100 -15.77 3.79 6.19
CA ILE A 100 -15.39 2.40 5.96
C ILE A 100 -16.60 1.62 5.41
N LYS A 101 -17.77 1.72 6.05
CA LYS A 101 -19.02 1.09 5.58
C LYS A 101 -19.37 1.51 4.15
N HIS A 102 -19.21 2.80 3.82
CA HIS A 102 -19.43 3.27 2.45
C HIS A 102 -18.53 2.51 1.47
N VAL A 103 -17.22 2.44 1.71
CA VAL A 103 -16.26 1.79 0.79
C VAL A 103 -16.49 0.28 0.73
N LEU A 104 -16.68 -0.36 1.88
CA LEU A 104 -16.94 -1.79 2.02
C LEU A 104 -18.20 -2.23 1.27
N TYR A 105 -19.34 -1.64 1.59
CA TYR A 105 -20.61 -2.00 0.95
C TYR A 105 -20.67 -1.56 -0.51
N SER A 106 -19.99 -0.46 -0.89
CA SER A 106 -19.79 -0.13 -2.31
C SER A 106 -19.02 -1.24 -3.04
N THR A 107 -18.01 -1.84 -2.38
CA THR A 107 -17.24 -2.95 -2.96
C THR A 107 -18.12 -4.18 -3.15
N TRP A 108 -18.94 -4.54 -2.15
CA TRP A 108 -19.97 -5.58 -2.26
C TRP A 108 -20.92 -5.34 -3.45
N LEU A 109 -21.50 -4.14 -3.56
CA LEU A 109 -22.42 -3.80 -4.66
C LEU A 109 -21.80 -3.99 -6.04
N HIS A 110 -20.53 -3.60 -6.22
CA HIS A 110 -19.84 -3.77 -7.50
C HIS A 110 -19.60 -5.25 -7.83
N MET A 111 -19.25 -6.08 -6.85
CA MET A 111 -19.10 -7.53 -7.04
C MET A 111 -20.45 -8.16 -7.39
N ILE A 112 -21.50 -7.87 -6.62
CA ILE A 112 -22.86 -8.37 -6.84
C ILE A 112 -23.36 -8.01 -8.25
N ALA A 113 -23.16 -6.76 -8.67
CA ALA A 113 -23.62 -6.28 -9.97
C ALA A 113 -22.88 -6.91 -11.16
N LYS A 114 -21.63 -7.33 -10.96
CA LYS A 114 -20.82 -8.05 -11.95
C LYS A 114 -21.17 -9.54 -12.00
N ASP A 115 -21.48 -10.14 -10.86
CA ASP A 115 -21.91 -11.54 -10.75
C ASP A 115 -23.38 -11.75 -11.17
N HIS A 116 -24.10 -10.66 -11.47
CA HIS A 116 -25.54 -10.65 -11.76
C HIS A 116 -26.41 -11.27 -10.65
N SER A 117 -25.94 -11.22 -9.40
CA SER A 117 -26.53 -11.87 -8.23
C SER A 117 -27.37 -10.89 -7.38
N TYR A 118 -28.47 -10.38 -7.92
CA TYR A 118 -29.16 -9.20 -7.35
C TYR A 118 -29.98 -9.44 -6.06
N ASP A 119 -29.93 -10.63 -5.46
CA ASP A 119 -30.75 -10.98 -4.29
C ASP A 119 -30.46 -10.05 -3.09
N ASP A 120 -29.19 -9.71 -2.84
CA ASP A 120 -28.76 -8.84 -1.73
C ASP A 120 -28.55 -7.38 -2.14
N PHE A 121 -28.71 -7.05 -3.44
CA PHE A 121 -28.29 -5.76 -3.98
C PHE A 121 -29.04 -4.57 -3.35
N GLU A 122 -30.36 -4.70 -3.18
CA GLU A 122 -31.19 -3.63 -2.61
C GLU A 122 -30.94 -3.45 -1.11
N ASP A 123 -30.45 -4.47 -0.40
CA ASP A 123 -30.16 -4.37 1.04
C ASP A 123 -28.88 -3.58 1.29
N TYR A 124 -27.80 -3.87 0.55
CA TYR A 124 -26.59 -3.03 0.61
C TYR A 124 -26.85 -1.59 0.14
N LEU A 125 -27.74 -1.39 -0.85
CA LEU A 125 -28.03 -0.07 -1.37
C LEU A 125 -28.74 0.84 -0.35
N LYS A 126 -29.52 0.27 0.58
CA LYS A 126 -30.15 1.01 1.69
C LYS A 126 -29.14 1.45 2.75
N GLU A 127 -28.10 0.67 2.96
CA GLU A 127 -27.06 0.94 3.97
C GLU A 127 -26.03 1.99 3.49
N ILE A 128 -25.89 2.20 2.18
CA ILE A 128 -24.88 3.12 1.64
C ILE A 128 -25.43 4.53 1.48
N LYS A 129 -24.90 5.44 2.31
CA LYS A 129 -25.03 6.88 2.09
C LYS A 129 -24.22 7.30 0.86
N LEU A 130 -24.85 7.97 -0.10
CA LEU A 130 -24.15 8.51 -1.28
C LEU A 130 -23.04 9.49 -0.87
N TYR A 131 -21.89 9.43 -1.56
CA TYR A 131 -20.71 10.24 -1.24
C TYR A 131 -21.00 11.75 -1.18
N LYS A 132 -21.83 12.26 -2.10
CA LYS A 132 -22.24 13.68 -2.11
C LYS A 132 -23.07 14.09 -0.89
N ALA A 133 -23.79 13.15 -0.29
CA ALA A 133 -24.61 13.38 0.90
C ALA A 133 -23.83 13.20 2.21
N MET A 134 -22.65 12.58 2.17
CA MET A 134 -21.77 12.42 3.34
C MET A 134 -21.29 13.78 3.85
N ASP A 135 -21.15 13.90 5.18
CA ASP A 135 -20.57 15.10 5.77
C ASP A 135 -19.06 15.21 5.49
N SER A 136 -18.45 16.33 5.86
CA SER A 136 -17.03 16.55 5.60
C SER A 136 -16.12 15.51 6.26
N LYS A 137 -16.38 15.09 7.50
CA LYS A 137 -15.54 14.08 8.18
C LYS A 137 -15.65 12.72 7.50
N GLN A 138 -16.86 12.32 7.15
CA GLN A 138 -17.15 11.10 6.39
C GLN A 138 -16.45 11.12 5.02
N ARG A 139 -16.52 12.24 4.29
CA ARG A 139 -15.82 12.41 3.00
C ARG A 139 -14.31 12.43 3.15
N ALA A 140 -13.79 13.02 4.24
CA ALA A 140 -12.38 12.89 4.57
C ALA A 140 -12.07 11.39 4.62
N GLY A 141 -12.73 10.65 5.52
CA GLY A 141 -12.61 9.19 5.71
C GLY A 141 -12.46 8.39 4.42
N VAL A 142 -13.39 8.59 3.48
CA VAL A 142 -13.40 7.89 2.18
C VAL A 142 -12.16 8.23 1.34
N ASN A 143 -11.69 9.48 1.38
CA ASN A 143 -10.49 9.87 0.65
C ASN A 143 -9.19 9.32 1.29
N ALA A 144 -9.13 8.99 2.59
CA ALA A 144 -7.93 8.32 3.15
C ALA A 144 -7.93 6.89 2.72
N LEU A 145 -9.06 6.22 2.82
CA LEU A 145 -9.17 4.83 2.34
C LEU A 145 -8.76 4.77 0.87
N LYS A 146 -9.22 5.73 0.05
CA LYS A 146 -8.75 5.88 -1.32
C LYS A 146 -7.24 6.07 -1.41
N ALA A 147 -6.65 7.01 -0.67
CA ALA A 147 -5.22 7.26 -0.70
C ALA A 147 -4.40 6.05 -0.24
N ALA A 148 -4.78 5.40 0.86
CA ALA A 148 -4.13 4.24 1.45
C ALA A 148 -4.23 3.01 0.53
N CYS A 149 -5.41 2.70 0.00
CA CYS A 149 -5.56 1.62 -0.97
C CYS A 149 -4.75 1.88 -2.25
N LEU A 150 -4.73 3.14 -2.74
CA LEU A 150 -3.93 3.49 -3.91
C LEU A 150 -2.42 3.35 -3.65
N MET A 151 -1.94 3.68 -2.45
CA MET A 151 -0.52 3.52 -2.11
C MET A 151 -0.01 2.07 -2.23
N GLU A 152 -0.88 1.08 -2.02
CA GLU A 152 -0.49 -0.34 -2.16
C GLU A 152 -0.08 -0.70 -3.60
N TYR A 153 -0.57 0.05 -4.59
CA TYR A 153 -0.18 -0.08 -6.00
C TYR A 153 1.08 0.73 -6.36
N GLY A 154 1.79 1.26 -5.37
CA GLY A 154 3.10 1.86 -5.56
C GLY A 154 3.11 3.15 -6.41
N LEU A 155 4.09 3.27 -7.31
CA LEU A 155 4.42 4.57 -7.93
C LEU A 155 3.38 5.08 -8.92
N ASN A 156 2.78 4.18 -9.68
CA ASN A 156 1.83 4.52 -10.75
C ASN A 156 0.58 5.23 -10.21
N THR A 157 0.25 5.01 -8.94
CA THR A 157 -0.93 5.56 -8.26
C THR A 157 -0.60 6.70 -7.31
N SER A 158 0.70 6.96 -7.05
CA SER A 158 1.11 7.94 -6.04
C SER A 158 0.60 9.37 -6.31
N LYS A 159 0.39 9.76 -7.59
CA LYS A 159 -0.28 11.03 -7.94
C LYS A 159 -1.70 11.10 -7.39
N LYS A 160 -2.51 10.08 -7.71
CA LYS A 160 -3.91 9.98 -7.28
C LYS A 160 -4.01 9.83 -5.75
N ALA A 161 -3.05 9.15 -5.13
CA ALA A 161 -2.96 9.06 -3.68
C ALA A 161 -2.66 10.44 -3.05
N ARG A 162 -1.76 11.24 -3.65
CA ARG A 162 -1.47 12.62 -3.22
C ARG A 162 -2.68 13.54 -3.35
N GLU A 163 -3.44 13.43 -4.43
CA GLU A 163 -4.68 14.19 -4.63
C GLU A 163 -5.71 13.80 -3.58
N ALA A 164 -5.97 12.49 -3.40
CA ALA A 164 -6.92 11.99 -2.42
C ALA A 164 -6.58 12.39 -0.98
N ILE A 165 -5.31 12.28 -0.56
CA ILE A 165 -4.92 12.67 0.80
C ILE A 165 -5.01 14.19 1.01
N SER A 166 -4.80 14.98 -0.04
CA SER A 166 -4.95 16.45 0.01
C SER A 166 -6.43 16.82 0.15
N ASP A 167 -7.32 16.19 -0.63
CA ASP A 167 -8.76 16.37 -0.50
C ASP A 167 -9.22 16.05 0.91
N ALA A 168 -8.70 14.96 1.49
CA ALA A 168 -9.12 14.57 2.81
C ALA A 168 -8.68 15.52 3.92
N LEU A 169 -7.44 16.02 3.86
CA LEU A 169 -6.95 17.07 4.75
C LEU A 169 -7.74 18.36 4.59
N SER A 170 -8.24 18.67 3.39
CA SER A 170 -9.12 19.84 3.17
C SER A 170 -10.48 19.69 3.87
N TYR A 171 -10.94 18.45 4.08
CA TYR A 171 -12.19 18.17 4.80
C TYR A 171 -12.00 18.02 6.31
N ASN A 172 -10.85 17.52 6.77
CA ASN A 172 -10.53 17.34 8.18
C ASN A 172 -9.01 17.42 8.43
N GLU A 173 -8.50 18.63 8.68
CA GLU A 173 -7.07 18.90 8.86
C GLU A 173 -6.50 18.45 10.23
N HIS A 174 -7.35 18.10 11.20
CA HIS A 174 -6.97 17.87 12.60
C HIS A 174 -6.84 16.40 12.99
N GLU A 175 -6.92 15.46 12.04
CA GLU A 175 -6.76 14.04 12.33
C GLU A 175 -5.33 13.60 11.94
N GLY A 176 -4.57 13.09 12.91
CA GLY A 176 -3.14 12.88 12.76
C GLY A 176 -2.82 11.79 11.73
N HIS A 177 -3.69 10.79 11.60
CA HIS A 177 -3.50 9.71 10.63
C HIS A 177 -3.49 10.21 9.17
N TRP A 178 -4.21 11.27 8.83
CA TRP A 178 -4.14 11.88 7.49
C TRP A 178 -2.75 12.45 7.19
N HIS A 179 -2.18 13.12 8.19
CA HIS A 179 -0.83 13.68 8.08
C HIS A 179 0.23 12.59 8.03
N TYR A 180 0.04 11.49 8.77
CA TYR A 180 0.89 10.31 8.68
C TYR A 180 0.87 9.73 7.26
N LEU A 181 -0.33 9.49 6.71
CA LEU A 181 -0.49 8.96 5.36
C LEU A 181 0.11 9.90 4.31
N LYS A 182 -0.07 11.22 4.46
CA LYS A 182 0.60 12.21 3.62
C LYS A 182 2.12 12.11 3.71
N GLY A 183 2.68 12.01 4.92
CA GLY A 183 4.11 11.81 5.14
C GLY A 183 4.64 10.57 4.41
N GLN A 184 3.94 9.44 4.53
CA GLN A 184 4.28 8.19 3.85
C GLN A 184 4.25 8.34 2.32
N ILE A 185 3.24 9.00 1.76
CA ILE A 185 3.14 9.27 0.31
C ILE A 185 4.29 10.14 -0.18
N LEU A 186 4.64 11.21 0.56
CA LEU A 186 5.74 12.11 0.20
C LEU A 186 7.09 11.40 0.28
N LYS A 187 7.33 10.63 1.34
CA LYS A 187 8.52 9.79 1.52
C LYS A 187 8.68 8.82 0.36
N TYR A 188 7.61 8.12 0.03
CA TYR A 188 7.60 7.15 -1.06
C TYR A 188 7.93 7.80 -2.41
N ALA A 189 7.28 8.92 -2.75
CA ALA A 189 7.57 9.67 -3.96
C ALA A 189 9.03 10.19 -4.02
N ARG A 190 9.59 10.61 -2.88
CA ARG A 190 11.01 11.03 -2.78
C ARG A 190 11.98 9.89 -3.02
N LEU A 191 11.76 8.73 -2.39
CA LEU A 191 12.70 7.59 -2.44
C LEU A 191 12.72 6.89 -3.80
N SER A 192 11.66 7.01 -4.58
CA SER A 192 11.56 6.37 -5.89
C SER A 192 12.21 7.14 -7.06
N ASN A 193 13.12 8.09 -6.78
CA ASN A 193 13.91 8.80 -7.79
C ASN A 193 13.12 9.41 -8.95
N ASN A 194 11.91 9.89 -8.67
CA ASN A 194 11.25 10.99 -9.37
C ASN A 194 11.11 10.90 -10.91
N ILE A 195 11.06 9.71 -11.51
CA ILE A 195 10.88 9.57 -12.97
C ILE A 195 9.49 10.08 -13.41
N VAL A 196 8.49 10.03 -12.52
CA VAL A 196 7.08 10.25 -12.87
C VAL A 196 6.58 11.67 -12.54
N PHE A 197 7.21 12.40 -11.61
CA PHE A 197 6.55 13.55 -10.96
C PHE A 197 7.04 14.93 -11.38
N ASN A 198 8.10 15.08 -12.17
CA ASN A 198 8.74 16.36 -12.54
C ASN A 198 9.21 17.24 -11.35
N GLU A 199 8.69 17.04 -10.13
CA GLU A 199 9.01 17.75 -8.89
C GLU A 199 9.06 16.75 -7.73
N SER A 200 10.25 16.61 -7.13
CA SER A 200 10.44 15.73 -5.98
C SER A 200 9.89 16.45 -4.75
N PRO A 201 9.04 15.81 -3.93
CA PRO A 201 8.60 16.40 -2.68
C PRO A 201 9.77 16.83 -1.80
N SER A 202 9.62 17.95 -1.11
CA SER A 202 10.64 18.42 -0.18
C SER A 202 10.68 17.53 1.07
N ALA A 203 11.87 17.10 1.48
CA ALA A 203 12.07 16.40 2.75
C ALA A 203 11.54 17.22 3.96
N LYS A 204 11.47 18.55 3.83
CA LYS A 204 10.87 19.44 4.84
C LYS A 204 9.35 19.26 4.95
N GLU A 205 8.66 19.06 3.82
CA GLU A 205 7.21 18.85 3.80
C GLU A 205 6.84 17.46 4.33
N GLU A 206 7.63 16.45 3.97
CA GLU A 206 7.53 15.10 4.51
C GLU A 206 7.66 15.13 6.05
N LYS A 207 8.76 15.70 6.55
CA LYS A 207 8.99 15.85 7.99
C LYS A 207 7.85 16.60 8.69
N ARG A 208 7.41 17.74 8.13
CA ARG A 208 6.30 18.52 8.69
C ARG A 208 5.04 17.68 8.80
N SER A 209 4.75 16.82 7.83
CA SER A 209 3.56 15.96 7.86
C SER A 209 3.66 14.96 9.02
N PHE A 210 4.81 14.32 9.24
CA PHE A 210 4.98 13.44 10.40
C PHE A 210 4.97 14.18 11.75
N GLU A 211 5.49 15.41 11.81
CA GLU A 211 5.39 16.25 13.01
C GLU A 211 3.93 16.57 13.35
N MET A 212 3.11 16.91 12.34
CA MET A 212 1.66 17.12 12.53
C MET A 212 0.94 15.84 12.96
N ALA A 213 1.34 14.68 12.42
CA ALA A 213 0.77 13.39 12.81
C ALA A 213 1.03 13.08 14.29
N CYS A 214 2.26 13.31 14.77
CA CYS A 214 2.61 13.14 16.18
C CYS A 214 1.93 14.20 17.07
N PHE A 215 1.75 15.43 16.57
CA PHE A 215 1.09 16.50 17.31
C PHE A 215 -0.38 16.19 17.61
N TYR A 216 -1.12 15.66 16.63
CA TYR A 216 -2.53 15.32 16.83
C TYR A 216 -2.75 13.98 17.52
N ASP A 217 -1.82 13.03 17.37
CA ASP A 217 -1.95 11.66 17.89
C ASP A 217 -0.61 11.17 18.48
N GLU A 218 -0.20 11.71 19.64
CA GLU A 218 1.12 11.47 20.26
C GLU A 218 1.39 10.01 20.61
N HIS A 219 0.35 9.23 20.90
CA HIS A 219 0.48 7.85 21.38
C HIS A 219 0.46 6.80 20.26
N ILE A 220 0.35 7.20 19.00
CA ILE A 220 0.31 6.26 17.87
C ILE A 220 1.75 5.92 17.43
N PRO A 221 2.21 4.66 17.59
CA PRO A 221 3.61 4.31 17.34
C PRO A 221 4.05 4.51 15.90
N SER A 222 3.19 4.24 14.92
CA SER A 222 3.51 4.40 13.49
C SER A 222 3.83 5.85 13.13
N HIS A 223 3.16 6.83 13.77
CA HIS A 223 3.45 8.25 13.60
C HIS A 223 4.86 8.58 14.12
N SER A 224 5.19 8.09 15.32
CA SER A 224 6.51 8.26 15.94
C SER A 224 7.62 7.61 15.13
N ILE A 225 7.39 6.41 14.61
CA ILE A 225 8.33 5.68 13.74
C ILE A 225 8.59 6.47 12.46
N GLY A 226 7.55 6.94 11.78
CA GLY A 226 7.69 7.75 10.56
C GLY A 226 8.52 9.02 10.79
N LEU A 227 8.25 9.74 11.90
CA LEU A 227 9.05 10.91 12.27
C LEU A 227 10.51 10.53 12.58
N ALA A 228 10.74 9.44 13.31
CA ALA A 228 12.08 8.98 13.65
C ALA A 228 12.91 8.66 12.39
N GLU A 229 12.30 8.04 11.38
CA GLU A 229 12.94 7.76 10.09
C GLU A 229 13.33 9.04 9.34
N CYS A 230 12.46 10.06 9.31
CA CYS A 230 12.80 11.35 8.69
C CYS A 230 13.94 12.07 9.42
N LEU A 231 13.94 12.02 10.76
CA LEU A 231 15.03 12.58 11.55
C LEU A 231 16.34 11.83 11.28
N TYR A 232 16.28 10.51 11.15
CA TYR A 232 17.44 9.70 10.79
C TYR A 232 18.03 10.09 9.43
N ASP A 233 17.20 10.21 8.39
CA ASP A 233 17.66 10.59 7.05
C ASP A 233 18.43 11.92 7.07
N SER A 234 18.07 12.84 7.96
CA SER A 234 18.76 14.13 8.10
C SER A 234 20.14 14.06 8.76
N VAL A 235 20.49 12.96 9.43
CA VAL A 235 21.75 12.79 10.18
C VAL A 235 22.54 11.55 9.81
N ASN A 236 22.15 10.85 8.73
CA ASN A 236 22.75 9.59 8.29
C ASN A 236 24.26 9.67 7.98
N HIS A 237 24.78 10.86 7.66
CA HIS A 237 26.20 11.15 7.39
C HIS A 237 26.98 11.68 8.60
N ILE A 238 26.31 12.04 9.70
CA ILE A 238 26.95 12.63 10.87
C ILE A 238 27.57 11.52 11.72
N LYS A 239 28.89 11.56 11.94
CA LYS A 239 29.58 10.66 12.87
C LYS A 239 29.54 11.25 14.29
N GLY A 240 29.28 10.41 15.31
CA GLY A 240 29.27 10.84 16.72
C GLY A 240 27.89 11.23 17.27
N PRO A 241 27.81 11.76 18.51
CA PRO A 241 26.56 12.15 19.17
C PRO A 241 25.78 13.21 18.39
N SER A 242 24.45 13.20 18.48
CA SER A 242 23.59 14.17 17.81
C SER A 242 22.23 14.23 18.52
N GLU A 243 21.79 15.41 18.92
CA GLU A 243 20.48 15.60 19.56
C GLU A 243 19.32 15.10 18.69
N VAL A 244 19.41 15.30 17.36
CA VAL A 244 18.42 14.81 16.40
C VAL A 244 18.34 13.28 16.41
N ARG A 245 19.49 12.62 16.57
CA ARG A 245 19.58 11.17 16.68
C ARG A 245 19.02 10.66 18.00
N ASP A 246 19.33 11.33 19.10
CA ASP A 246 18.83 10.98 20.41
C ASP A 246 17.29 11.11 20.43
N LYS A 247 16.76 12.16 19.79
CA LYS A 247 15.32 12.34 19.58
C LYS A 247 14.71 11.21 18.74
N ALA A 248 15.31 10.83 17.61
CA ALA A 248 14.84 9.70 16.80
C ALA A 248 14.85 8.38 17.58
N THR A 249 15.90 8.15 18.37
CA THR A 249 16.02 6.96 19.23
C THR A 249 14.96 6.93 20.33
N GLN A 250 14.65 8.09 20.93
CA GLN A 250 13.57 8.21 21.91
C GLN A 250 12.20 7.91 21.31
N LEU A 251 11.94 8.35 20.07
CA LEU A 251 10.69 8.03 19.36
C LEU A 251 10.53 6.52 19.14
N TYR A 252 11.59 5.80 18.74
CA TYR A 252 11.54 4.34 18.63
C TYR A 252 11.28 3.66 19.99
N LYS A 253 11.92 4.15 21.06
CA LYS A 253 11.69 3.61 22.42
C LYS A 253 10.26 3.84 22.89
N GLY A 254 9.72 5.05 22.71
CA GLY A 254 8.32 5.35 23.02
C GLY A 254 7.34 4.50 22.22
N ALA A 255 7.61 4.26 20.94
CA ALA A 255 6.82 3.36 20.11
C ALA A 255 6.80 1.92 20.67
N LEU A 256 7.95 1.40 21.09
CA LEU A 256 8.07 0.07 21.70
C LEU A 256 7.40 -0.01 23.08
N GLU A 257 7.44 1.06 23.87
CA GLU A 257 6.79 1.14 25.17
C GLU A 257 5.28 1.14 25.04
N ASN A 258 4.75 1.89 24.07
CA ASN A 258 3.31 1.93 23.82
C ASN A 258 2.83 0.57 23.31
N TRP A 259 3.45 0.01 22.27
CA TRP A 259 2.94 -1.19 21.58
C TRP A 259 3.97 -2.32 21.51
N PRO A 260 4.38 -2.90 22.66
CA PRO A 260 5.45 -3.90 22.73
C PRO A 260 5.08 -5.24 22.07
N HIS A 261 3.79 -5.48 21.85
CA HIS A 261 3.25 -6.71 21.26
C HIS A 261 2.95 -6.59 19.76
N SER A 262 3.24 -5.46 19.12
CA SER A 262 3.09 -5.32 17.67
C SER A 262 4.33 -5.84 16.94
N ALA A 263 4.14 -6.81 16.04
CA ALA A 263 5.21 -7.35 15.20
C ALA A 263 5.81 -6.26 14.29
N TYR A 264 4.96 -5.39 13.74
CA TYR A 264 5.39 -4.25 12.92
C TYR A 264 6.22 -3.24 13.70
N VAL A 265 5.76 -2.80 14.87
CA VAL A 265 6.52 -1.83 15.68
C VAL A 265 7.90 -2.39 16.02
N ASN A 266 7.98 -3.66 16.44
CA ASN A 266 9.24 -4.33 16.71
C ASN A 266 10.14 -4.42 15.46
N LEU A 267 9.57 -4.77 14.30
CA LEU A 267 10.30 -4.84 13.04
C LEU A 267 10.85 -3.47 12.62
N MET A 268 10.01 -2.44 12.60
CA MET A 268 10.39 -1.10 12.16
C MET A 268 11.42 -0.47 13.11
N CYS A 269 11.27 -0.65 14.42
CA CYS A 269 12.29 -0.23 15.39
C CYS A 269 13.60 -0.98 15.21
N THR A 270 13.57 -2.28 14.89
CA THR A 270 14.79 -3.03 14.54
C THR A 270 15.49 -2.38 13.35
N SER A 271 14.77 -2.15 12.25
CA SER A 271 15.32 -1.53 11.04
C SER A 271 15.92 -0.15 11.33
N GLY A 272 15.20 0.71 12.05
CA GLY A 272 15.67 2.05 12.44
C GLY A 272 16.91 2.04 13.33
N LEU A 273 16.93 1.19 14.36
CA LEU A 273 18.06 1.07 15.28
C LEU A 273 19.31 0.48 14.59
N LEU A 274 19.13 -0.44 13.64
CA LEU A 274 20.22 -0.99 12.83
C LEU A 274 20.71 -0.02 11.77
N ALA A 275 19.90 0.96 11.38
CA ALA A 275 20.30 1.95 10.39
C ALA A 275 21.47 2.80 10.91
N TYR A 276 21.67 3.01 12.22
CA TYR A 276 22.79 3.81 12.72
C TYR A 276 24.19 3.21 12.43
N SER A 277 25.19 4.07 12.29
CA SER A 277 26.60 3.68 12.17
C SER A 277 27.19 3.42 13.56
N TYR A 278 28.19 2.53 13.63
CA TYR A 278 28.96 2.33 14.85
C TYR A 278 29.65 3.65 15.28
N PRO A 279 29.72 3.98 16.59
CA PRO A 279 29.31 3.19 17.75
C PRO A 279 27.86 3.39 18.21
N VAL A 280 27.06 4.20 17.49
CA VAL A 280 25.75 4.66 17.99
C VAL A 280 24.61 3.69 17.67
N ARG A 281 24.91 2.62 16.92
CA ARG A 281 23.99 1.51 16.68
C ARG A 281 23.72 0.74 17.96
N ASP A 282 22.46 0.75 18.43
CA ASP A 282 22.02 -0.08 19.55
C ASP A 282 21.66 -1.49 19.06
N THR A 283 22.68 -2.30 18.77
CA THR A 283 22.50 -3.67 18.30
C THR A 283 21.80 -4.55 19.31
N ARG A 284 21.95 -4.27 20.62
CA ARG A 284 21.32 -5.05 21.69
C ARG A 284 19.83 -4.83 21.73
N LEU A 285 19.36 -3.59 21.61
CA LEU A 285 17.92 -3.32 21.54
C LEU A 285 17.34 -3.85 20.23
N ALA A 286 18.04 -3.65 19.10
CA ALA A 286 17.61 -4.19 17.81
C ALA A 286 17.45 -5.73 17.83
N ASP A 287 18.39 -6.46 18.44
CA ASP A 287 18.32 -7.93 18.59
C ASP A 287 17.07 -8.37 19.37
N LYS A 288 16.76 -7.68 20.48
CA LYS A 288 15.55 -7.96 21.27
C LYS A 288 14.27 -7.72 20.48
N CYS A 289 14.19 -6.59 19.78
CA CYS A 289 13.02 -6.26 18.96
C CYS A 289 12.85 -7.28 17.83
N LEU A 290 13.93 -7.67 17.15
CA LEU A 290 13.89 -8.65 16.08
C LEU A 290 13.44 -10.02 16.58
N ALA A 291 13.97 -10.48 17.71
CA ALA A 291 13.56 -11.73 18.33
C ALA A 291 12.06 -11.73 18.69
N LYS A 292 11.55 -10.58 19.17
CA LYS A 292 10.13 -10.40 19.47
C LYS A 292 9.28 -10.42 18.20
N ALA A 293 9.70 -9.72 17.14
CA ALA A 293 9.00 -9.71 15.85
C ALA A 293 8.91 -11.12 15.24
N LEU A 294 10.01 -11.88 15.26
CA LEU A 294 10.05 -13.28 14.81
C LEU A 294 9.16 -14.21 15.63
N ASN A 295 8.99 -13.94 16.93
CA ASN A 295 8.07 -14.70 17.77
C ASN A 295 6.61 -14.42 17.41
N LEU A 296 6.27 -13.14 17.21
CA LEU A 296 4.91 -12.70 16.93
C LEU A 296 4.43 -13.08 15.53
N ALA A 297 5.30 -13.00 14.52
CA ALA A 297 4.97 -13.30 13.13
C ALA A 297 6.08 -14.11 12.43
N PRO A 298 6.30 -15.38 12.82
CA PRO A 298 7.43 -16.20 12.37
C PRO A 298 7.43 -16.51 10.87
N LEU A 299 6.27 -16.41 10.22
CA LEU A 299 6.08 -16.70 8.79
C LEU A 299 6.15 -15.45 7.91
N SER A 300 6.27 -14.24 8.49
CA SER A 300 6.38 -13.01 7.71
C SER A 300 7.68 -13.00 6.92
N SER A 301 7.54 -12.90 5.60
CA SER A 301 8.66 -12.82 4.66
C SER A 301 9.48 -11.56 4.93
N HIS A 302 8.84 -10.44 5.29
CA HIS A 302 9.52 -9.19 5.57
C HIS A 302 10.34 -9.25 6.87
N ILE A 303 9.78 -9.78 7.95
CA ILE A 303 10.53 -9.96 9.21
C ILE A 303 11.72 -10.90 8.98
N ASN A 304 11.50 -12.00 8.27
CA ASN A 304 12.56 -12.95 7.95
C ASN A 304 13.63 -12.36 7.02
N LEU A 305 13.27 -11.44 6.11
CA LEU A 305 14.25 -10.73 5.28
C LEU A 305 15.16 -9.86 6.16
N VAL A 306 14.57 -9.02 7.02
CA VAL A 306 15.32 -8.16 7.95
C VAL A 306 16.17 -9.00 8.91
N ALA A 307 15.63 -10.12 9.41
CA ALA A 307 16.37 -11.05 10.26
C ALA A 307 17.57 -11.66 9.53
N GLY A 308 17.38 -12.10 8.28
CA GLY A 308 18.46 -12.64 7.46
C GLY A 308 19.60 -11.65 7.26
N VAL A 309 19.26 -10.39 6.98
CA VAL A 309 20.23 -9.29 6.85
C VAL A 309 20.94 -9.03 8.18
N PHE A 310 20.20 -8.96 9.30
CA PHE A 310 20.77 -8.75 10.63
C PHE A 310 21.73 -9.87 11.04
N PHE A 311 21.37 -11.13 10.80
CA PHE A 311 22.22 -12.27 11.14
C PHE A 311 23.45 -12.34 10.24
N LYS A 312 23.35 -12.01 8.94
CA LYS A 312 24.48 -12.04 8.01
C LYS A 312 25.52 -10.96 8.32
N TYR A 313 25.09 -9.70 8.46
CA TYR A 313 26.02 -8.56 8.47
C TYR A 313 26.43 -8.15 9.91
N PRO A 314 25.53 -7.67 10.79
CA PRO A 314 25.88 -7.38 12.18
C PRO A 314 26.44 -8.57 12.99
N ASN A 315 25.87 -9.76 12.82
CA ASN A 315 26.18 -10.90 13.71
C ASN A 315 27.10 -11.96 13.10
N HIS A 316 27.39 -11.90 11.79
CA HIS A 316 28.20 -12.89 11.07
C HIS A 316 27.76 -14.35 11.31
N ASN A 317 26.44 -14.57 11.40
CA ASN A 317 25.82 -15.88 11.62
C ASN A 317 25.09 -16.36 10.35
N ASP A 318 25.85 -16.95 9.44
CA ASP A 318 25.33 -17.40 8.13
C ASP A 318 24.27 -18.51 8.24
N VAL A 319 24.34 -19.34 9.28
CA VAL A 319 23.34 -20.41 9.49
C VAL A 319 21.99 -19.82 9.82
N ALA A 320 21.93 -18.89 10.78
CA ALA A 320 20.70 -18.18 11.12
C ALA A 320 20.22 -17.31 9.96
N ALA A 321 21.13 -16.65 9.26
CA ALA A 321 20.79 -15.84 8.09
C ALA A 321 20.11 -16.67 7.00
N ASN A 322 20.69 -17.82 6.62
CA ASN A 322 20.15 -18.68 5.58
C ASN A 322 18.79 -19.28 5.94
N ARG A 323 18.57 -19.64 7.21
CA ARG A 323 17.26 -20.09 7.68
C ARG A 323 16.18 -19.04 7.42
N ASN A 324 16.44 -17.80 7.81
CA ASN A 324 15.48 -16.71 7.64
C ASN A 324 15.31 -16.34 6.15
N PHE A 325 16.40 -16.29 5.37
CA PHE A 325 16.33 -16.04 3.94
C PHE A 325 15.49 -17.08 3.18
N ASN A 326 15.49 -18.35 3.61
CA ASN A 326 14.64 -19.37 2.99
C ASN A 326 13.15 -19.11 3.20
N VAL A 327 12.74 -18.53 4.33
CA VAL A 327 11.36 -18.07 4.55
C VAL A 327 11.07 -16.84 3.69
N ALA A 328 11.98 -15.86 3.71
CA ALA A 328 11.84 -14.62 2.95
C ALA A 328 11.74 -14.84 1.43
N LYS A 329 12.37 -15.91 0.90
CA LYS A 329 12.34 -16.28 -0.53
C LYS A 329 10.94 -16.48 -1.10
N LYS A 330 9.94 -16.78 -0.27
CA LYS A 330 8.53 -16.87 -0.71
C LYS A 330 8.11 -15.60 -1.46
N ARG A 331 8.61 -14.43 -1.03
CA ARG A 331 8.27 -13.12 -1.59
C ARG A 331 9.46 -12.39 -2.21
N PHE A 332 10.62 -12.47 -1.56
CA PHE A 332 11.79 -11.67 -1.89
C PHE A 332 12.87 -12.50 -2.60
N SER A 333 12.50 -13.47 -3.44
CA SER A 333 13.45 -14.38 -4.10
C SER A 333 14.62 -13.64 -4.78
N ASN A 334 14.31 -12.68 -5.66
CA ASN A 334 15.31 -11.88 -6.37
C ASN A 334 16.21 -11.10 -5.43
N LEU A 335 15.63 -10.42 -4.43
CA LEU A 335 16.39 -9.63 -3.46
C LEU A 335 17.28 -10.52 -2.60
N VAL A 336 16.78 -11.66 -2.13
CA VAL A 336 17.57 -12.65 -1.38
C VAL A 336 18.71 -13.19 -2.22
N ASP A 337 18.49 -13.47 -3.51
CA ASP A 337 19.54 -13.95 -4.40
C ASP A 337 20.60 -12.87 -4.64
N SER A 338 20.21 -11.61 -4.81
CA SER A 338 21.14 -10.47 -4.87
C SER A 338 21.97 -10.31 -3.58
N ILE A 339 21.35 -10.46 -2.41
CA ILE A 339 22.05 -10.41 -1.11
C ILE A 339 23.06 -11.56 -0.98
N ARG A 340 22.73 -12.75 -1.49
CA ARG A 340 23.61 -13.92 -1.47
C ARG A 340 24.80 -13.76 -2.41
N LYS A 341 24.62 -13.07 -3.54
CA LYS A 341 25.68 -12.71 -4.48
C LYS A 341 26.53 -11.51 -4.05
N GLU A 342 26.25 -10.93 -2.88
CA GLU A 342 26.96 -9.76 -2.33
C GLU A 342 26.88 -8.53 -3.25
N GLU A 343 25.77 -8.38 -3.98
CA GLU A 343 25.53 -7.27 -4.89
C GLU A 343 25.28 -5.92 -4.17
N PHE A 344 25.39 -5.89 -2.83
CA PHE A 344 25.14 -4.71 -2.01
C PHE A 344 26.40 -4.29 -1.26
N ASN A 345 26.79 -3.02 -1.45
CA ASN A 345 27.92 -2.41 -0.74
C ASN A 345 27.61 -2.16 0.75
N ASN A 346 26.32 -2.07 1.09
CA ASN A 346 25.87 -1.80 2.44
C ASN A 346 24.52 -2.49 2.72
N TYR A 347 24.41 -3.15 3.87
CA TYR A 347 23.16 -3.77 4.32
C TYR A 347 22.03 -2.74 4.53
N ARG A 348 22.35 -1.46 4.71
CA ARG A 348 21.34 -0.39 4.74
C ARG A 348 20.59 -0.28 3.44
N ASP A 349 21.27 -0.39 2.30
CA ASP A 349 20.64 -0.31 0.98
C ASP A 349 19.67 -1.49 0.81
N ILE A 350 20.02 -2.64 1.39
CA ILE A 350 19.14 -3.81 1.44
C ILE A 350 17.90 -3.52 2.28
N LEU A 351 18.05 -2.95 3.49
CA LEU A 351 16.91 -2.64 4.37
C LEU A 351 16.01 -1.55 3.79
N VAL A 352 16.58 -0.50 3.20
CA VAL A 352 15.81 0.52 2.48
C VAL A 352 15.08 -0.13 1.33
N LYS A 353 15.76 -0.91 0.48
CA LYS A 353 15.12 -1.62 -0.64
C LYS A 353 14.02 -2.58 -0.18
N ALA A 354 14.20 -3.29 0.94
CA ALA A 354 13.16 -4.14 1.52
C ALA A 354 11.89 -3.36 1.93
N ILE A 355 12.07 -2.13 2.41
CA ILE A 355 10.99 -1.23 2.83
C ILE A 355 10.38 -0.48 1.64
N THR A 356 11.20 -0.10 0.65
CA THR A 356 10.87 0.86 -0.40
C THR A 356 10.73 0.29 -1.79
N ASP A 357 11.08 -0.97 -2.06
CA ASP A 357 10.71 -1.60 -3.35
C ASP A 357 9.19 -1.84 -3.32
N PRO A 358 8.37 -1.02 -4.02
CA PRO A 358 7.24 -1.62 -4.70
C PRO A 358 7.76 -2.72 -5.63
N PRO A 359 6.88 -3.62 -6.09
CA PRO A 359 7.26 -4.59 -7.11
C PRO A 359 7.87 -3.84 -8.27
N GLN A 360 9.06 -4.25 -8.69
CA GLN A 360 9.42 -4.00 -10.07
C GLN A 360 8.38 -4.73 -10.90
N LEU A 361 7.60 -3.97 -11.69
CA LEU A 361 6.80 -4.57 -12.74
C LEU A 361 7.74 -5.51 -13.51
N PRO A 362 7.36 -6.77 -13.77
CA PRO A 362 8.03 -7.49 -14.85
C PRO A 362 7.99 -6.55 -16.07
N PRO A 363 9.09 -6.42 -16.84
CA PRO A 363 9.06 -5.61 -18.04
C PRO A 363 7.82 -6.03 -18.84
N ALA A 364 7.00 -5.05 -19.22
CA ALA A 364 5.81 -5.33 -20.02
C ALA A 364 6.23 -6.28 -21.14
N PRO A 365 5.49 -7.39 -21.38
CA PRO A 365 5.83 -8.28 -22.46
C PRO A 365 6.02 -7.42 -23.70
N VAL A 366 7.21 -7.49 -24.30
CA VAL A 366 7.51 -6.74 -25.51
C VAL A 366 6.39 -7.08 -26.47
N ALA A 367 5.54 -6.10 -26.77
CA ALA A 367 4.45 -6.30 -27.71
C ALA A 367 5.08 -6.96 -28.94
N PRO A 368 4.54 -8.08 -29.44
CA PRO A 368 5.12 -8.75 -30.58
C PRO A 368 5.37 -7.68 -31.63
N THR A 369 6.65 -7.47 -31.96
CA THR A 369 7.02 -6.59 -33.05
C THR A 369 6.28 -7.14 -34.24
N PHE A 370 5.23 -6.44 -34.66
CA PHE A 370 4.65 -6.60 -35.98
C PHE A 370 5.79 -6.24 -36.93
N THR A 371 6.60 -7.23 -37.29
CA THR A 371 7.30 -7.20 -38.56
C THR A 371 6.19 -7.11 -39.60
N PRO A 372 6.08 -6.00 -40.34
CA PRO A 372 5.24 -5.99 -41.52
C PRO A 372 5.72 -7.18 -42.36
N ASN A 373 4.82 -8.12 -42.66
CA ASN A 373 5.12 -9.11 -43.69
C ASN A 373 5.44 -8.30 -44.94
N SER A 374 6.71 -8.35 -45.33
CA SER A 374 7.14 -7.96 -46.67
C SER A 374 6.39 -8.83 -47.66
N ASP A 375 5.63 -8.18 -48.53
CA ASP A 375 5.29 -8.62 -49.87
C ASP A 375 4.67 -10.01 -49.99
N GLU A 376 3.37 -10.10 -49.67
CA GLU A 376 2.50 -10.97 -50.48
C GLU A 376 1.86 -10.08 -51.54
N ASP A 377 2.38 -10.18 -52.76
CA ASP A 377 1.79 -9.63 -53.98
C ASP A 377 0.36 -10.15 -54.12
N ILE A 378 -0.61 -9.32 -53.75
CA ILE A 378 -2.01 -9.54 -54.10
C ILE A 378 -2.16 -9.09 -55.55
N ASP A 379 -2.18 -10.05 -56.47
CA ASP A 379 -2.61 -9.87 -57.85
C ASP A 379 -4.07 -9.37 -57.84
N ILE A 380 -4.24 -8.07 -58.08
CA ILE A 380 -5.54 -7.45 -58.32
C ILE A 380 -5.84 -7.63 -59.82
N PRO A 381 -6.90 -8.36 -60.21
CA PRO A 381 -7.30 -8.42 -61.60
C PRO A 381 -7.82 -7.04 -62.02
N GLU A 382 -7.16 -6.44 -63.01
CA GLU A 382 -7.75 -5.36 -63.80
C GLU A 382 -8.90 -5.95 -64.62
N ASP A 383 -10.10 -5.38 -64.49
CA ASP A 383 -11.05 -5.38 -65.60
C ASP A 383 -11.75 -3.99 -65.64
N PRO A 384 -12.06 -3.50 -66.85
CA PRO A 384 -12.24 -2.09 -67.16
C PRO A 384 -13.71 -1.69 -67.17
N ASP A 385 -13.90 -0.38 -67.29
CA ASP A 385 -15.10 0.32 -67.73
C ASP A 385 -16.35 0.13 -66.84
N ASP A 386 -16.71 1.20 -66.13
CA ASP A 386 -18.00 1.83 -66.39
C ASP A 386 -18.06 3.25 -65.80
N GLU A 387 -18.29 4.20 -66.71
CA GLU A 387 -18.87 5.50 -66.42
C GLU A 387 -20.12 5.33 -65.55
N TYR A 388 -20.30 6.12 -64.49
CA TYR A 388 -21.56 6.83 -64.29
C TYR A 388 -21.37 7.98 -63.29
N ILE A 389 -21.53 9.18 -63.85
CA ILE A 389 -21.91 10.42 -63.20
C ILE A 389 -23.21 10.19 -62.40
N ILE A 390 -23.35 10.76 -61.20
CA ILE A 390 -24.51 11.57 -60.77
C ILE A 390 -24.21 12.29 -59.45
N ASN A 391 -24.35 13.62 -59.52
CA ASN A 391 -24.45 14.58 -58.43
C ASN A 391 -25.68 14.33 -57.53
N TYR A 392 -25.62 14.73 -56.27
CA TYR A 392 -26.60 15.57 -55.52
C TYR A 392 -26.05 15.69 -54.07
N LEU A 393 -25.55 16.85 -53.62
CA LEU A 393 -26.29 17.93 -52.91
C LEU A 393 -27.31 17.43 -51.88
N TYR A 394 -26.95 17.42 -50.59
CA TYR A 394 -27.36 18.40 -49.56
C TYR A 394 -26.74 18.05 -48.19
#